data_AF-A0A944YA59-F1
#
_entry.id   AF-A0A944YA59-F1
#
_cell.length_a   1.000
_cell.length_b   1.000
_cell.length_c   1.000
_cell.angle_alpha   90.00
_cell.angle_beta   90.00
_cell.angle_gamma   90.00
#
_symmetry.space_group_name_H-M   'P 1'
#
loop_
_entity.id
_entity.type
_entity.pdbx_description
1 polymer ?
#
loop_
_entity_poly.entity_id
_entity_poly.type
_entity_poly.pdbx_seq_one_letter_code
_entity_poly.pdbx_strand_id
1 'polypeptide(L)' 'EPYQWGTALQPLGDIANVEHLIPRAWISEDGFMPNENFVKYVTPLIQGSHPVPTENGLPKFARLEKERVEKLLEPRA' A
#
# COMPACT_ATOMS: atom_id res chain seq x y z
N GLU A 1 18.79 15.72 -0.60
CA GLU A 1 17.60 16.23 -1.31
C GLU A 1 16.36 15.52 -0.77
N PRO A 2 15.19 16.18 -0.68
CA PRO A 2 13.97 15.54 -0.18
C PRO A 2 13.49 14.44 -1.14
N TYR A 3 12.87 13.39 -0.61
CA TYR A 3 12.24 12.35 -1.41
C TYR A 3 11.05 12.94 -2.21
N GLN A 4 10.92 12.54 -3.47
CA GLN A 4 9.86 13.00 -4.38
C GLN A 4 9.22 11.80 -5.08
N TRP A 5 7.92 11.89 -5.35
CA TRP A 5 7.17 10.85 -6.05
C TRP A 5 6.09 11.47 -6.95
N GLY A 6 5.59 10.68 -7.90
CA GLY A 6 4.50 11.03 -8.79
C GLY A 6 3.76 9.80 -9.30
N THR A 7 2.75 10.01 -10.13
CA THR A 7 1.97 8.93 -10.75
C THR A 7 2.44 8.69 -12.18
N ALA A 8 2.33 7.44 -12.65
CA ALA A 8 2.66 7.04 -14.01
C ALA A 8 1.73 5.91 -14.49
N LEU A 9 1.64 5.73 -15.80
CA LEU A 9 0.93 4.61 -16.42
C LEU A 9 1.89 3.45 -16.66
N GLN A 10 1.39 2.21 -16.51
CA GLN A 10 2.14 0.99 -16.79
C GLN A 10 1.22 -0.03 -17.51
N PRO A 11 1.69 -0.74 -18.55
CA PRO A 11 0.90 -1.78 -19.20
C PRO A 11 0.57 -2.93 -18.26
N LEU A 12 -0.67 -3.44 -18.34
CA LEU A 12 -1.13 -4.56 -17.49
C LEU A 12 -0.26 -5.82 -17.67
N GLY A 13 0.16 -6.10 -18.91
CA GLY A 13 1.01 -7.27 -19.21
C GLY A 13 2.35 -7.28 -18.48
N ASP A 14 2.86 -6.09 -18.12
CA ASP A 14 4.17 -5.94 -17.46
C ASP A 14 4.07 -6.06 -15.93
N ILE A 15 2.86 -5.99 -15.37
CA ILE A 15 2.61 -6.05 -13.92
C ILE A 15 1.84 -7.31 -13.51
N ALA A 16 1.09 -7.92 -14.42
CA ALA A 16 0.32 -9.11 -14.13
C ALA A 16 1.27 -10.25 -13.72
N ASN A 17 1.00 -10.89 -12.58
CA ASN A 17 1.78 -12.00 -12.01
C ASN A 17 3.25 -11.65 -11.67
N VAL A 18 3.59 -10.37 -11.48
CA VAL A 18 4.92 -9.95 -11.02
C VAL A 18 4.88 -9.62 -9.52
N GLU A 19 5.94 -10.00 -8.79
CA GLU A 19 6.10 -9.72 -7.37
C GLU A 19 7.25 -8.73 -7.11
N HIS A 20 7.06 -7.85 -6.12
CA HIS A 20 8.14 -7.01 -5.61
C HIS A 20 8.75 -7.67 -4.37
N LEU A 21 9.85 -8.39 -4.57
CA LEU A 21 10.57 -9.08 -3.50
C LEU A 21 11.47 -8.13 -2.72
N ILE A 22 11.64 -8.40 -1.43
CA ILE A 22 12.64 -7.71 -0.60
C ILE A 22 14.05 -8.15 -1.05
N PRO A 23 14.92 -7.22 -1.51
CA PRO A 23 16.28 -7.57 -1.90
C PRO A 23 17.07 -8.17 -0.74
N ARG A 24 17.85 -9.23 -0.98
CA ARG A 24 18.75 -9.82 0.05
C ARG A 24 19.73 -8.79 0.63
N ALA A 25 20.14 -7.82 -0.19
CA ALA A 25 21.02 -6.72 0.20
C ALA A 25 20.38 -5.71 1.17
N TRP A 26 19.08 -5.85 1.46
CA TRP A 26 18.36 -5.05 2.46
C TRP A 26 18.29 -5.75 3.82
N ILE A 27 18.75 -6.99 3.91
CA ILE A 27 18.77 -7.81 5.12
C ILE A 27 20.20 -7.84 5.66
N SER A 28 20.36 -7.82 6.98
CA SER A 28 21.64 -7.97 7.69
C SER A 28 22.35 -9.26 7.28
N GLU A 29 23.65 -9.31 7.54
CA GLU A 29 24.48 -10.48 7.20
C GLU A 29 23.95 -11.75 7.87
N ASP A 30 23.61 -11.66 9.16
CA ASP A 30 23.04 -12.74 9.96
C ASP A 30 21.61 -13.16 9.55
N GLY A 31 20.94 -12.38 8.70
CA GLY A 31 19.62 -12.68 8.17
C GLY A 31 18.44 -12.30 9.07
N PHE A 32 18.65 -11.70 10.24
CA PHE A 32 17.58 -11.49 11.22
C PHE A 32 16.97 -10.09 11.21
N MET A 33 17.65 -9.10 10.61
CA MET A 33 17.25 -7.69 10.70
C MET A 33 17.31 -7.01 9.32
N PRO A 34 16.52 -5.95 9.09
CA PRO A 34 16.78 -5.03 8.00
C PRO A 34 18.08 -4.24 8.26
N ASN A 35 18.74 -3.82 7.19
CA ASN A 35 19.96 -3.00 7.27
C ASN A 35 19.73 -1.56 6.79
N GLU A 36 20.79 -0.76 6.70
CA GLU A 36 20.73 0.65 6.31
C GLU A 36 20.12 0.89 4.92
N ASN A 37 20.28 -0.05 3.98
CA ASN A 37 19.65 0.07 2.65
C ASN A 37 18.13 0.03 2.76
N PHE A 38 17.61 -0.86 3.60
CA PHE A 38 16.18 -0.90 3.91
C PHE A 38 15.72 0.39 4.58
N VAL A 39 16.46 0.86 5.59
CA VAL A 39 16.12 2.09 6.33
C VAL A 39 16.03 3.28 5.39
N LYS A 40 17.01 3.43 4.47
CA LYS A 40 17.01 4.49 3.47
C LYS A 40 15.79 4.45 2.56
N TYR A 41 15.34 3.24 2.18
CA TYR A 41 14.16 3.05 1.35
C TYR A 41 12.86 3.37 2.11
N VAL A 42 12.68 2.83 3.32
CA VAL A 42 11.40 2.90 4.04
C VAL A 42 11.16 4.23 4.73
N THR A 43 12.22 4.91 5.19
CA THR A 43 12.13 6.16 5.95
C THR A 43 11.23 7.20 5.27
N PRO A 44 11.42 7.56 3.98
CA PRO A 44 10.52 8.51 3.32
C PRO A 44 9.08 8.01 3.16
N LEU A 45 8.84 6.70 3.16
CA LEU A 45 7.51 6.11 2.98
C LEU A 45 6.64 6.19 4.24
N ILE A 46 7.25 6.31 5.42
CA ILE A 46 6.57 6.41 6.71
C ILE A 46 6.59 7.84 7.27
N GLN A 47 7.07 8.81 6.49
CA GLN A 47 7.15 10.20 6.92
C GLN A 47 5.77 10.85 6.98
N GLY A 48 5.57 11.67 8.00
CA GLY A 48 4.34 12.43 8.23
C GLY A 48 3.32 11.70 9.11
N SER A 49 2.33 12.45 9.57
CA SER A 49 1.17 11.91 10.27
C SER A 49 -0.09 12.53 9.66
N HIS A 50 -1.10 11.71 9.43
CA HIS A 50 -2.37 12.18 8.90
C HIS A 50 -3.36 12.36 10.04
N PRO A 51 -4.02 13.53 10.18
CA PRO A 51 -5.08 13.70 11.16
C PRO A 51 -6.26 12.78 10.81
N VAL A 52 -6.64 11.90 11.73
CA VAL A 52 -7.79 11.00 11.54
C VAL A 52 -9.01 11.66 12.17
N PRO A 53 -10.13 11.83 11.44
CA PRO A 53 -11.37 12.34 12.03
C PRO A 53 -11.81 11.46 13.22
N THR A 54 -12.24 12.08 14.31
CA THR A 54 -12.69 11.38 15.51
C THR A 54 -14.13 11.75 15.88
N GLU A 55 -14.83 10.83 16.51
CA GLU A 55 -16.18 11.00 17.06
C GLU A 55 -16.24 10.27 18.40
N ASN A 56 -16.59 11.00 19.48
CA ASN A 56 -16.64 10.47 20.85
C ASN A 56 -15.33 9.78 21.30
N GLY A 57 -14.18 10.33 20.91
CA GLY A 57 -12.86 9.79 21.28
C GLY A 57 -12.39 8.58 20.46
N LEU A 58 -13.15 8.17 19.43
CA LEU A 58 -12.82 7.04 18.56
C LEU A 58 -12.65 7.48 17.10
N PRO A 59 -11.85 6.77 16.27
CA PRO A 59 -11.77 7.06 14.83
C PRO A 59 -13.13 6.97 14.14
N LYS A 60 -13.47 8.00 13.37
CA LYS A 60 -14.70 8.07 12.58
C LYS A 60 -14.49 7.39 11.23
N PHE A 61 -14.77 6.08 11.18
CA PHE A 61 -14.72 5.31 9.94
C PHE A 61 -15.94 5.59 9.03
N ALA A 62 -15.72 5.57 7.71
CA ALA A 62 -16.79 5.69 6.73
C ALA A 62 -17.74 4.46 6.78
N ARG A 63 -19.04 4.71 6.66
CA ARG A 63 -20.07 3.67 6.49
C ARG A 63 -20.71 3.85 5.14
N LEU A 64 -20.56 2.85 4.28
CA LEU A 64 -21.18 2.84 2.96
C LEU A 64 -22.56 2.19 3.06
N GLU A 65 -23.54 2.71 2.31
CA GLU A 65 -24.91 2.18 2.26
C GLU A 65 -24.98 0.81 1.58
N LYS A 66 -24.01 0.52 0.70
CA LYS A 66 -23.89 -0.76 -0.03
C LYS A 66 -25.17 -1.12 -0.81
N GLU A 67 -25.82 -0.11 -1.39
CA GLU A 67 -26.98 -0.30 -2.24
C GLU A 67 -26.65 -1.26 -3.39
N ARG A 68 -27.51 -2.26 -3.59
CA ARG A 68 -27.31 -3.27 -4.63
C ARG A 68 -27.90 -2.76 -5.94
N VAL A 69 -27.15 -2.94 -7.01
CA VAL A 69 -27.66 -2.72 -8.36
C VAL A 69 -28.56 -3.87 -8.80
N GLU A 70 -29.49 -3.57 -9.70
CA GLU A 70 -30.31 -4.58 -10.35
C GLU A 70 -29.44 -5.59 -11.11
N LYS A 71 -29.77 -6.87 -11.00
CA LYS A 71 -29.05 -7.93 -11.72
C LYS A 71 -29.65 -8.06 -13.12
N LEU A 72 -28.80 -7.96 -14.13
CA LEU A 72 -29.20 -8.12 -15.53
C LEU A 72 -28.96 -9.53 -16.07
N LEU A 73 -28.17 -10.35 -15.37
CA LEU A 73 -27.74 -11.67 -15.81
C LEU A 73 -27.98 -12.70 -14.70
N GLU A 74 -28.19 -13.95 -15.12
CA GLU A 74 -28.26 -15.09 -14.20
C GLU A 74 -26.93 -15.32 -13.47
N PRO A 75 -26.95 -15.86 -12.25
CA PRO A 75 -25.73 -16.23 -11.53
C PRO A 75 -24.86 -17.18 -12.35
N ARG A 76 -23.55 -16.92 -12.35
CA ARG A 76 -22.57 -17.83 -12.95
C ARG A 76 -22.53 -19.14 -12.14
N ALA A 77 -22.71 -20.27 -12.83
CA ALA A 77 -22.55 -21.61 -12.26
C ALA A 77 -21.10 -21.90 -11.87
#